data_AF-A0A7V3ZYN5-F1
#
_entry.id   AF-A0A7V3ZYN5-F1
#
_cell.length_a   1.000
_cell.length_b   1.000
_cell.length_c   1.000
_cell.angle_alpha   90.00
_cell.angle_beta   90.00
_cell.angle_gamma   90.00
#
_symmetry.space_group_name_H-M   'P 1'
#
loop_
_entity.id
_entity.type
_entity.pdbx_description
1 polymer ?
#
loop_
_entity_poly.entity_id
_entity_poly.type
_entity_poly.pdbx_seq_one_letter_code
_entity_poly.pdbx_strand_id
1 'polypeptide(L)'
;MSNLLNNLELAEYRYFVTIKTNMLTRINEIINQLNSRIPIKSDWENAFLSTARKGYKQSDLDKGSERVFHKWASYLFPTPNSTPIGSDLVFDSDEGYRIHIDVKTALISNESDYKGVINIGQNQTSYSIPNKFKANLPTIYVDGKITLTYVVQVIHEQLSDKIHALVLGCIPNGKLYRIYEDQIVRAGKGGWGKAKDFRFRYYTKKGGILSFKLIPGKPKRVEIITALQNSDCVKSLASLGLLINHYH
;
A
#
# COMPACT_ATOMS: atom_id res chain seq x y z
N MET A 1 12.55 21.70 -16.10
CA MET A 1 11.84 20.39 -16.03
C MET A 1 12.33 19.50 -14.88
N SER A 2 13.65 19.42 -14.59
CA SER A 2 14.17 18.63 -13.45
C SER A 2 13.65 19.09 -12.08
N ASN A 3 13.52 20.41 -11.86
CA ASN A 3 13.06 20.94 -10.58
C ASN A 3 11.61 20.51 -10.22
N LEU A 4 10.72 20.40 -11.21
CA LEU A 4 9.33 20.00 -10.98
C LEU A 4 9.20 18.52 -10.60
N LEU A 5 9.97 17.64 -11.25
CA LEU A 5 9.96 16.21 -10.90
C LEU A 5 10.63 15.95 -9.55
N ASN A 6 11.69 16.70 -9.23
CA ASN A 6 12.31 16.67 -7.90
C ASN A 6 11.30 17.10 -6.82
N ASN A 7 10.59 18.21 -7.02
CA ASN A 7 9.59 18.69 -6.07
C ASN A 7 8.43 17.70 -5.89
N LEU A 8 7.99 17.08 -6.98
CA LEU A 8 6.97 16.03 -6.95
C LEU A 8 7.42 14.82 -6.12
N GLU A 9 8.60 14.28 -6.41
CA GLU A 9 9.11 13.14 -5.66
C GLU A 9 9.44 13.49 -4.20
N LEU A 10 9.83 14.75 -3.94
CA LEU A 10 10.04 15.25 -2.58
C LEU A 10 8.72 15.31 -1.81
N ALA A 11 7.62 15.71 -2.45
CA ALA A 11 6.30 15.66 -1.85
C ALA A 11 5.87 14.22 -1.54
N GLU A 12 6.07 13.29 -2.48
CA GLU A 12 5.82 11.86 -2.25
C GLU A 12 6.57 11.33 -1.03
N TYR A 13 7.87 11.67 -0.91
CA TYR A 13 8.70 11.27 0.21
C TYR A 13 8.29 11.93 1.53
N ARG A 14 7.98 13.24 1.52
CA ARG A 14 7.50 13.96 2.72
C ARG A 14 6.25 13.31 3.28
N TYR A 15 5.25 13.06 2.44
CA TYR A 15 4.00 12.40 2.87
C TYR A 15 4.22 10.93 3.26
N PHE A 16 5.15 10.21 2.61
CA PHE A 16 5.55 8.87 3.06
C PHE A 16 6.08 8.88 4.49
N VAL A 17 6.98 9.82 4.81
CA VAL A 17 7.53 10.00 6.16
C VAL A 17 6.43 10.41 7.14
N THR A 18 5.55 11.35 6.77
CA THR A 18 4.43 11.79 7.61
C THR A 18 3.49 10.63 7.97
N ILE A 19 3.09 9.83 6.96
CA ILE A 19 2.25 8.64 7.14
C ILE A 19 2.97 7.63 8.04
N LYS A 20 4.22 7.30 7.72
CA LYS A 20 5.04 6.37 8.52
C LYS A 20 5.10 6.78 9.99
N THR A 21 5.48 8.03 10.26
CA THR A 21 5.62 8.54 11.62
C THR A 21 4.29 8.46 12.38
N ASN A 22 3.18 8.84 11.75
CA ASN A 22 1.85 8.76 12.38
C ASN A 22 1.34 7.33 12.58
N MET A 23 1.72 6.38 11.73
CA MET A 23 1.43 4.97 11.97
C MET A 23 2.24 4.44 13.15
N LEU A 24 3.53 4.78 13.24
CA LEU A 24 4.42 4.35 14.32
C LEU A 24 3.96 4.84 15.69
N THR A 25 3.53 6.11 15.81
CA THR A 25 3.06 6.66 17.09
C THR A 25 1.77 6.01 17.59
N ARG A 26 1.02 5.34 16.72
CA ARG A 26 -0.27 4.68 17.03
C ARG A 26 -0.24 3.18 16.77
N ILE A 27 0.94 2.58 16.70
CA ILE A 27 1.07 1.22 16.16
C ILE A 27 0.31 0.18 16.98
N ASN A 28 0.35 0.29 18.32
CA ASN A 28 -0.41 -0.58 19.22
C ASN A 28 -1.92 -0.39 19.06
N GLU A 29 -2.38 0.86 18.88
CA GLU A 29 -3.79 1.16 18.63
C GLU A 29 -4.26 0.52 17.32
N ILE A 30 -3.48 0.65 16.25
CA ILE A 30 -3.78 0.05 14.93
C ILE A 30 -3.86 -1.47 15.05
N ILE A 31 -2.87 -2.13 15.66
CA ILE A 31 -2.86 -3.60 15.81
C ILE A 31 -4.07 -4.06 16.64
N ASN A 32 -4.34 -3.41 17.76
CA ASN A 32 -5.50 -3.76 18.62
C ASN A 32 -6.83 -3.60 17.87
N GLN A 33 -6.98 -2.54 17.07
CA GLN A 33 -8.18 -2.33 16.26
C GLN A 33 -8.33 -3.36 15.15
N LEU A 34 -7.24 -3.76 14.47
CA LEU A 34 -7.26 -4.85 13.49
C LEU A 34 -7.69 -6.18 14.16
N ASN A 35 -7.25 -6.41 15.39
CA ASN A 35 -7.56 -7.62 16.16
C ASN A 35 -8.89 -7.57 16.92
N SER A 36 -9.62 -6.46 16.89
CA SER A 36 -10.95 -6.33 17.51
C SER A 36 -11.97 -7.35 17.02
N ARG A 37 -11.75 -7.96 15.84
CA ARG A 37 -12.58 -9.05 15.30
C ARG A 37 -12.41 -10.39 16.04
N ILE A 38 -11.27 -10.61 16.70
CA ILE A 38 -10.91 -11.92 17.27
C ILE A 38 -11.74 -12.25 18.53
N PRO A 39 -11.97 -11.33 19.48
CA PRO A 39 -12.82 -11.62 20.64
C PRO A 39 -14.27 -12.00 20.27
N ILE A 40 -14.78 -11.54 19.14
CA ILE A 40 -16.14 -11.82 18.65
C ILE A 40 -16.16 -12.88 17.53
N LYS A 41 -15.09 -13.66 17.38
CA LYS A 41 -14.92 -14.63 16.29
C LYS A 41 -16.08 -15.63 16.20
N SER A 42 -16.60 -16.08 17.34
CA SER A 42 -17.74 -17.01 17.41
C SER A 42 -18.99 -16.51 16.69
N ASP A 43 -19.18 -15.19 16.60
CA ASP A 43 -20.39 -14.58 16.07
C ASP A 43 -20.39 -14.52 14.54
N TRP A 44 -19.20 -14.46 13.92
CA TRP A 44 -19.08 -14.21 12.49
C TRP A 44 -18.34 -15.30 11.70
N GLU A 45 -17.53 -16.15 12.33
CA GLU A 45 -16.65 -17.11 11.61
C GLU A 45 -17.44 -18.02 10.65
N ASN A 46 -18.51 -18.65 11.14
CA ASN A 46 -19.32 -19.56 10.32
C ASN A 46 -20.00 -18.82 9.15
N ALA A 47 -20.55 -17.64 9.42
CA ALA A 47 -21.16 -16.80 8.39
C ALA A 47 -20.12 -16.40 7.32
N PHE A 48 -18.95 -15.93 7.75
CA PHE A 48 -17.85 -15.58 6.85
C PHE A 48 -17.41 -16.76 5.99
N LEU A 49 -17.13 -17.92 6.60
CA LEU A 49 -16.67 -19.12 5.89
C LEU A 49 -17.72 -19.63 4.88
N SER A 50 -19.02 -19.49 5.18
CA SER A 50 -20.09 -19.88 4.25
C SER A 50 -20.12 -19.02 2.97
N THR A 51 -19.61 -17.79 3.02
CA THR A 51 -19.51 -16.90 1.85
C THR A 51 -18.23 -17.10 1.03
N ALA A 52 -17.29 -17.90 1.54
CA ALA A 52 -16.02 -18.12 0.87
C ALA A 52 -16.22 -18.90 -0.44
N ARG A 53 -15.64 -18.39 -1.53
CA ARG A 53 -15.64 -19.09 -2.81
C ARG A 53 -14.88 -20.42 -2.68
N LYS A 54 -15.40 -21.49 -3.28
CA LYS A 54 -14.76 -22.81 -3.27
C LYS A 54 -13.30 -22.72 -3.74
N GLY A 55 -12.37 -23.20 -2.91
CA GLY A 55 -10.93 -23.18 -3.20
C GLY A 55 -10.23 -21.82 -3.03
N TYR A 56 -10.93 -20.79 -2.51
CA TYR A 56 -10.36 -19.48 -2.28
C TYR A 56 -10.38 -19.13 -0.78
N LYS A 57 -9.20 -18.89 -0.22
CA LYS A 57 -9.04 -18.45 1.17
C LYS A 57 -9.14 -16.93 1.24
N GLN A 58 -10.34 -16.41 1.47
CA GLN A 58 -10.59 -14.98 1.60
C GLN A 58 -9.96 -14.43 2.89
N SER A 59 -9.36 -13.24 2.85
CA SER A 59 -8.93 -12.57 4.08
C SER A 59 -10.15 -12.18 4.92
N ASP A 60 -10.16 -12.60 6.18
CA ASP A 60 -11.14 -12.19 7.21
C ASP A 60 -10.92 -10.75 7.70
N LEU A 61 -9.80 -10.13 7.31
CA LEU A 61 -9.42 -8.80 7.73
C LEU A 61 -9.73 -7.73 6.68
N ASP A 62 -9.98 -8.11 5.42
CA ASP A 62 -10.08 -7.19 4.27
C ASP A 62 -11.01 -5.99 4.51
N LYS A 63 -12.25 -6.22 4.94
CA LYS A 63 -13.21 -5.14 5.26
C LYS A 63 -12.99 -4.50 6.61
N GLY A 64 -12.37 -5.20 7.55
CA GLY A 64 -12.02 -4.66 8.86
C GLY A 64 -10.90 -3.63 8.76
N SER A 65 -9.86 -3.94 7.99
CA SER A 65 -8.68 -3.06 7.83
C SER A 65 -9.03 -1.74 7.17
N GLU A 66 -9.89 -1.74 6.13
CA GLU A 66 -10.41 -0.51 5.50
C GLU A 66 -10.99 0.46 6.55
N ARG A 67 -11.83 -0.05 7.47
CA ARG A 67 -12.45 0.76 8.54
C ARG A 67 -11.43 1.29 9.55
N VAL A 68 -10.49 0.45 9.95
CA VAL A 68 -9.41 0.83 10.89
C VAL A 68 -8.55 1.94 10.31
N PHE A 69 -8.11 1.79 9.06
CA PHE A 69 -7.29 2.79 8.41
C PHE A 69 -8.07 4.06 8.07
N HIS A 70 -9.36 3.97 7.75
CA HIS A 70 -10.21 5.16 7.59
C HIS A 70 -10.25 6.00 8.86
N LYS A 71 -10.48 5.36 10.02
CA LYS A 71 -10.42 6.04 11.32
C LYS A 71 -9.03 6.63 11.56
N TRP A 72 -7.96 5.84 11.38
CA TRP A 72 -6.59 6.31 11.60
C TRP A 72 -6.25 7.53 10.72
N ALA A 73 -6.56 7.46 9.43
CA ALA A 73 -6.23 8.52 8.48
C ALA A 73 -7.01 9.81 8.74
N SER A 74 -8.23 9.72 9.29
CA SER A 74 -9.02 10.90 9.67
C SER A 74 -8.36 11.77 10.74
N TYR A 75 -7.45 11.20 11.55
CA TYR A 75 -6.64 11.99 12.50
C TYR A 75 -5.52 12.79 11.82
N LEU A 76 -5.10 12.38 10.63
CA LEU A 76 -3.99 12.96 9.90
C LEU A 76 -4.44 13.89 8.76
N PHE A 77 -5.53 13.52 8.08
CA PHE A 77 -6.03 14.20 6.91
C PHE A 77 -7.47 14.66 7.14
N PRO A 78 -7.70 15.95 7.44
CA PRO A 78 -9.01 16.45 7.86
C PRO A 78 -10.01 16.58 6.70
N THR A 79 -9.54 16.58 5.46
CA THR A 79 -10.36 16.89 4.28
C THR A 79 -10.54 15.65 3.40
N PRO A 80 -11.52 14.76 3.68
CA PRO A 80 -11.81 13.62 2.83
C PRO A 80 -12.33 14.07 1.46
N ASN A 81 -12.07 13.27 0.43
CA ASN A 81 -12.57 13.50 -0.92
C ASN A 81 -13.48 12.34 -1.35
N SER A 82 -14.68 12.67 -1.83
CA SER A 82 -15.71 11.70 -2.20
C SER A 82 -15.63 11.25 -3.66
N THR A 83 -14.45 11.32 -4.31
CA THR A 83 -14.29 10.88 -5.70
C THR A 83 -14.75 9.42 -5.86
N PRO A 84 -15.56 9.10 -6.90
CA PRO A 84 -16.03 7.73 -7.13
C PRO A 84 -14.93 6.82 -7.69
N ILE A 85 -13.80 7.39 -8.12
CA ILE A 85 -12.62 6.67 -8.60
C ILE A 85 -11.46 7.05 -7.71
N GLY A 86 -10.94 6.08 -6.96
CA GLY A 86 -9.87 6.29 -5.99
C GLY A 86 -9.43 5.01 -5.30
N SER A 87 -8.54 5.19 -4.33
CA SER A 87 -8.16 4.15 -3.37
C SER A 87 -9.20 4.10 -2.24
N ASP A 88 -9.05 3.17 -1.30
CA ASP A 88 -9.97 3.02 -0.17
C ASP A 88 -10.08 4.31 0.66
N LEU A 89 -9.01 5.11 0.72
CA LEU A 89 -9.02 6.43 1.32
C LEU A 89 -8.52 7.49 0.35
N VAL A 90 -9.22 8.62 0.28
CA VAL A 90 -8.83 9.78 -0.52
C VAL A 90 -9.00 11.04 0.29
N PHE A 91 -7.96 11.87 0.33
CA PHE A 91 -7.96 13.14 1.04
C PHE A 91 -7.31 14.25 0.22
N ASP A 92 -7.75 15.48 0.44
CA ASP A 92 -7.11 16.66 -0.10
C ASP A 92 -6.22 17.30 0.97
N SER A 93 -5.06 17.78 0.53
CA SER A 93 -4.14 18.58 1.32
C SER A 93 -4.19 20.04 0.87
N ASP A 94 -4.02 20.95 1.84
CA ASP A 94 -3.89 22.39 1.60
C ASP A 94 -2.60 22.74 0.83
N GLU A 95 -1.63 21.82 0.75
CA GLU A 95 -0.41 21.97 -0.06
C GLU A 95 -0.61 21.65 -1.56
N GLY A 96 -1.86 21.41 -2.00
CA GLY A 96 -2.16 21.15 -3.41
C GLY A 96 -1.98 19.69 -3.83
N TYR A 97 -2.11 18.75 -2.90
CA TYR A 97 -2.04 17.31 -3.18
C TYR A 97 -3.37 16.62 -2.94
N ARG A 98 -3.67 15.61 -3.76
CA ARG A 98 -4.74 14.64 -3.50
C ARG A 98 -4.10 13.29 -3.18
N ILE A 99 -4.27 12.87 -1.94
CA ILE A 99 -3.58 11.74 -1.33
C ILE A 99 -4.50 10.54 -1.40
N HIS A 100 -4.05 9.51 -2.10
CA HIS A 100 -4.69 8.22 -2.21
C HIS A 100 -3.95 7.21 -1.32
N ILE A 101 -4.65 6.58 -0.40
CA ILE A 101 -4.12 5.49 0.43
C ILE A 101 -4.97 4.26 0.19
N ASP A 102 -4.34 3.22 -0.32
CA ASP A 102 -4.99 1.94 -0.58
C ASP A 102 -4.65 0.95 0.52
N VAL A 103 -5.64 0.22 1.02
CA VAL A 103 -5.45 -0.78 2.06
C VAL A 103 -5.50 -2.16 1.41
N LYS A 104 -4.44 -2.92 1.58
CA LYS A 104 -4.35 -4.30 1.09
C LYS A 104 -4.22 -5.26 2.25
N THR A 105 -4.87 -6.40 2.16
CA THR A 105 -4.62 -7.54 3.03
C THR A 105 -3.93 -8.65 2.26
N ALA A 106 -3.01 -9.36 2.92
CA ALA A 106 -2.36 -10.53 2.37
C ALA A 106 -2.24 -11.62 3.44
N LEU A 107 -2.62 -12.84 3.07
CA LEU A 107 -2.44 -14.00 3.93
C LEU A 107 -1.01 -14.52 3.83
N ILE A 108 -0.41 -14.93 4.95
CA ILE A 108 0.93 -15.53 4.96
C ILE A 108 1.04 -16.78 4.08
N SER A 109 -0.07 -17.47 3.81
CA SER A 109 -0.12 -18.63 2.92
C SER A 109 -0.02 -18.27 1.43
N ASN A 110 0.06 -16.98 1.07
CA ASN A 110 0.15 -16.51 -0.31
C ASN A 110 1.26 -15.46 -0.49
N GLU A 111 2.52 -15.91 -0.43
CA GLU A 111 3.71 -15.05 -0.64
C GLU A 111 3.65 -14.22 -1.93
N SER A 112 2.97 -14.72 -2.97
CA SER A 112 2.88 -14.04 -4.28
C SER A 112 2.13 -12.70 -4.24
N ASP A 113 1.40 -12.44 -3.16
CA ASP A 113 0.62 -11.22 -2.94
C ASP A 113 1.37 -10.15 -2.14
N TYR A 114 2.49 -10.50 -1.46
CA TYR A 114 3.21 -9.54 -0.59
C TYR A 114 4.74 -9.55 -0.73
N LYS A 115 5.36 -10.61 -1.23
CA LYS A 115 6.83 -10.73 -1.27
C LYS A 115 7.42 -10.05 -2.50
N GLY A 116 8.02 -8.88 -2.29
CA GLY A 116 8.66 -8.08 -3.34
C GLY A 116 7.69 -7.34 -4.28
N VAL A 117 6.38 -7.49 -4.08
CA VAL A 117 5.32 -6.92 -4.92
C VAL A 117 4.11 -6.48 -4.10
N ILE A 118 3.34 -5.52 -4.62
CA ILE A 118 2.02 -5.09 -4.13
C ILE A 118 1.08 -4.98 -5.34
N ASN A 119 -0.13 -5.52 -5.28
CA ASN A 119 -1.08 -5.41 -6.39
C ASN A 119 -1.77 -4.03 -6.40
N ILE A 120 -1.79 -3.37 -7.55
CA ILE A 120 -2.37 -2.04 -7.76
C ILE A 120 -3.36 -2.09 -8.92
N GLY A 121 -4.61 -1.69 -8.67
CA GLY A 121 -5.64 -1.57 -9.68
C GLY A 121 -5.59 -0.25 -10.44
N GLN A 122 -6.19 -0.20 -11.63
CA GLN A 122 -6.30 1.00 -12.48
C GLN A 122 -6.90 2.23 -11.78
N ASN A 123 -7.80 2.03 -10.81
CA ASN A 123 -8.44 3.11 -10.06
C ASN A 123 -7.61 3.62 -8.86
N GLN A 124 -6.44 3.03 -8.60
CA GLN A 124 -5.69 3.22 -7.36
C GLN A 124 -4.37 3.98 -7.56
N THR A 125 -4.00 4.30 -8.80
CA THR A 125 -2.74 4.98 -9.11
C THR A 125 -2.90 5.89 -10.32
N SER A 126 -1.97 6.84 -10.47
CA SER A 126 -1.80 7.64 -11.70
C SER A 126 -0.69 7.12 -12.60
N TYR A 127 0.05 6.07 -12.19
CA TYR A 127 1.18 5.53 -12.93
C TYR A 127 0.73 4.64 -14.10
N SER A 128 0.62 5.23 -15.28
CA SER A 128 0.35 4.50 -16.53
C SER A 128 1.63 3.93 -17.13
N ILE A 129 1.49 2.80 -17.82
CA ILE A 129 2.57 2.14 -18.54
C ILE A 129 2.19 2.09 -20.02
N PRO A 130 2.94 2.78 -20.90
CA PRO A 130 2.66 2.78 -22.33
C PRO A 130 2.44 1.36 -22.87
N ASN A 131 1.32 1.17 -23.57
CA ASN A 131 0.93 -0.09 -24.23
C ASN A 131 0.72 -1.30 -23.31
N LYS A 132 0.69 -1.13 -21.97
CA LYS A 132 0.55 -2.25 -21.01
C LYS A 132 -0.51 -2.02 -19.93
N PHE A 133 -0.61 -0.81 -19.41
CA PHE A 133 -1.53 -0.48 -18.32
C PHE A 133 -1.93 0.98 -18.40
N LYS A 134 -3.24 1.24 -18.36
CA LYS A 134 -3.79 2.58 -18.32
C LYS A 134 -4.34 2.84 -16.92
N ALA A 135 -3.71 3.76 -16.21
CA ALA A 135 -4.22 4.25 -14.95
C ALA A 135 -5.45 5.15 -15.19
N ASN A 136 -6.41 5.10 -14.28
CA ASN A 136 -7.62 5.92 -14.33
C ASN A 136 -7.50 7.19 -13.48
N LEU A 137 -6.57 7.24 -12.51
CA LEU A 137 -6.32 8.48 -11.79
C LEU A 137 -5.47 9.41 -12.66
N PRO A 138 -5.80 10.72 -12.69
CA PRO A 138 -4.96 11.67 -13.39
C PRO A 138 -3.65 11.88 -12.63
N THR A 139 -2.60 12.33 -13.33
CA THR A 139 -1.36 12.74 -12.65
C THR A 139 -1.52 14.06 -11.89
N ILE A 140 -2.37 14.94 -12.43
CA ILE A 140 -2.84 16.20 -11.85
C ILE A 140 -4.33 16.31 -12.16
N TYR A 141 -5.14 16.57 -11.13
CA TYR A 141 -6.57 16.76 -11.26
C TYR A 141 -6.91 18.12 -11.87
N VAL A 142 -8.17 18.27 -12.33
CA VAL A 142 -8.66 19.50 -12.98
C VAL A 142 -8.58 20.71 -12.04
N ASP A 143 -8.71 20.50 -10.73
CA ASP A 143 -8.54 21.52 -9.69
C ASP A 143 -7.07 21.81 -9.32
N GLY A 144 -6.13 21.31 -10.13
CA GLY A 144 -4.69 21.54 -9.98
C GLY A 144 -4.00 20.64 -8.96
N LYS A 145 -4.74 19.84 -8.18
CA LYS A 145 -4.13 18.97 -7.16
C LYS A 145 -3.35 17.82 -7.78
N ILE A 146 -2.16 17.56 -7.27
CA ILE A 146 -1.28 16.48 -7.74
C ILE A 146 -1.61 15.18 -7.00
N THR A 147 -1.73 14.07 -7.73
CA THR A 147 -1.98 12.74 -7.14
C THR A 147 -0.75 12.20 -6.42
N LEU A 148 -0.88 11.87 -5.14
CA LEU A 148 0.11 11.09 -4.38
C LEU A 148 -0.52 9.75 -4.01
N THR A 149 0.19 8.63 -4.20
CA THR A 149 -0.37 7.29 -3.99
C THR A 149 0.48 6.48 -3.00
N TYR A 150 -0.20 5.95 -1.99
CA TYR A 150 0.36 5.10 -0.95
C TYR A 150 -0.43 3.81 -0.82
N VAL A 151 0.23 2.76 -0.33
CA VAL A 151 -0.41 1.50 0.01
C VAL A 151 0.00 1.09 1.41
N VAL A 152 -0.98 0.73 2.22
CA VAL A 152 -0.79 0.03 3.49
C VAL A 152 -1.17 -1.43 3.30
N GLN A 153 -0.19 -2.33 3.32
CA GLN A 153 -0.41 -3.76 3.21
C GLN A 153 -0.30 -4.44 4.57
N VAL A 154 -1.38 -5.08 5.01
CA VAL A 154 -1.47 -5.88 6.24
C VAL A 154 -1.23 -7.34 5.90
N ILE A 155 -0.12 -7.89 6.39
CA ILE A 155 0.21 -9.31 6.22
C ILE A 155 -0.19 -10.04 7.50
N HIS A 156 -1.08 -11.02 7.40
CA HIS A 156 -1.68 -11.66 8.58
C HIS A 156 -1.99 -13.14 8.38
N GLU A 157 -2.29 -13.82 9.49
CA GLU A 157 -2.88 -15.15 9.50
C GLU A 157 -4.42 -15.06 9.45
N GLN A 158 -5.05 -15.97 8.69
CA GLN A 158 -6.52 -16.00 8.63
C GLN A 158 -7.08 -16.49 9.97
N LEU A 159 -8.15 -15.85 10.47
CA LEU A 159 -8.86 -16.25 11.69
C LEU A 159 -7.97 -16.26 12.96
N SER A 160 -6.90 -15.46 12.94
CA SER A 160 -5.85 -15.35 13.95
C SER A 160 -5.60 -13.88 14.29
N ASP A 161 -5.16 -13.62 15.51
CA ASP A 161 -4.74 -12.29 15.98
C ASP A 161 -3.33 -11.90 15.50
N LYS A 162 -2.62 -12.80 14.81
CA LYS A 162 -1.27 -12.52 14.33
C LYS A 162 -1.26 -11.62 13.10
N ILE A 163 -0.86 -10.37 13.33
CA ILE A 163 -0.49 -9.41 12.28
C ILE A 163 1.02 -9.49 12.07
N HIS A 164 1.47 -10.19 11.05
CA HIS A 164 2.90 -10.43 10.81
C HIS A 164 3.66 -9.17 10.43
N ALA A 165 3.08 -8.33 9.57
CA ALA A 165 3.71 -7.08 9.20
C ALA A 165 2.68 -6.07 8.70
N LEU A 166 2.96 -4.78 8.97
CA LEU A 166 2.37 -3.66 8.24
C LEU A 166 3.43 -3.07 7.33
N VAL A 167 3.19 -3.11 6.03
CA VAL A 167 4.09 -2.58 5.01
C VAL A 167 3.50 -1.30 4.43
N LEU A 168 4.28 -0.23 4.40
CA LEU A 168 3.92 1.02 3.73
C LEU A 168 4.70 1.14 2.43
N GLY A 169 4.00 1.38 1.31
CA GLY A 169 4.60 1.63 0.01
C GLY A 169 4.17 2.96 -0.60
N CYS A 170 5.09 3.65 -1.29
CA CYS A 170 4.81 4.83 -2.08
C CYS A 170 4.93 4.53 -3.58
N ILE A 171 3.79 4.58 -4.28
CA ILE A 171 3.72 4.36 -5.72
C ILE A 171 4.06 5.68 -6.43
N PRO A 172 5.02 5.72 -7.36
CA PRO A 172 5.34 6.95 -8.07
C PRO A 172 4.12 7.49 -8.84
N ASN A 173 3.96 8.80 -8.87
CA ASN A 173 3.02 9.50 -9.74
C ASN A 173 3.38 9.25 -11.21
N GLY A 174 2.40 9.20 -12.11
CA GLY A 174 2.63 8.96 -13.54
C GLY A 174 3.58 9.95 -14.23
N LYS A 175 3.75 11.18 -13.71
CA LYS A 175 4.78 12.12 -14.22
C LYS A 175 6.21 11.62 -14.02
N LEU A 176 6.44 10.72 -13.06
CA LEU A 176 7.74 10.11 -12.79
C LEU A 176 8.02 8.89 -13.69
N TYR A 177 7.16 8.58 -14.67
CA TYR A 177 7.37 7.43 -15.57
C TYR A 177 8.74 7.45 -16.27
N ARG A 178 9.23 8.62 -16.71
CA ARG A 178 10.54 8.73 -17.37
C ARG A 178 11.73 8.40 -16.46
N ILE A 179 11.52 8.26 -15.16
CA ILE A 179 12.56 7.94 -14.16
C ILE A 179 12.48 6.46 -13.78
N TYR A 180 11.27 5.95 -13.62
CA TYR A 180 11.01 4.61 -13.11
C TYR A 180 10.75 3.58 -14.20
N GLU A 181 10.13 3.99 -15.30
CA GLU A 181 9.76 3.17 -16.44
C GLU A 181 9.06 1.86 -15.99
N ASP A 182 9.29 0.77 -16.71
CA ASP A 182 8.70 -0.54 -16.47
C ASP A 182 9.38 -1.32 -15.34
N GLN A 183 10.47 -0.79 -14.77
CA GLN A 183 11.29 -1.54 -13.80
C GLN A 183 10.52 -1.86 -12.52
N ILE A 184 9.54 -1.01 -12.17
CA ILE A 184 8.68 -1.12 -10.99
C ILE A 184 7.46 -2.01 -11.23
N VAL A 185 7.40 -2.73 -12.36
CA VAL A 185 6.18 -3.40 -12.78
C VAL A 185 6.36 -4.89 -13.06
N ARG A 186 5.38 -5.67 -12.59
CA ARG A 186 5.13 -7.05 -12.97
C ARG A 186 3.66 -7.18 -13.40
N ALA A 187 3.38 -8.08 -14.35
CA ALA A 187 2.01 -8.37 -14.74
C ALA A 187 1.16 -8.79 -13.52
N GLY A 188 -0.08 -8.27 -13.48
CA GLY A 188 -1.09 -8.62 -12.48
C GLY A 188 -1.59 -10.05 -12.60
N LYS A 189 -2.58 -10.44 -11.79
CA LYS A 189 -3.08 -11.82 -11.72
C LYS A 189 -3.69 -12.28 -13.05
N GLY A 190 -4.29 -11.37 -13.81
CA GLY A 190 -4.88 -11.64 -15.13
C GLY A 190 -3.91 -11.53 -16.31
N GLY A 191 -2.62 -11.28 -16.06
CA GLY A 191 -1.66 -10.94 -17.10
C GLY A 191 -1.98 -9.60 -17.80
N TRP A 192 -1.20 -9.28 -18.83
CA TRP A 192 -1.40 -8.05 -19.61
C TRP A 192 -2.65 -8.07 -20.49
N GLY A 193 -3.24 -9.25 -20.74
CA GLY A 193 -4.45 -9.38 -21.56
C GLY A 193 -5.69 -8.72 -20.95
N LYS A 194 -5.78 -8.64 -19.61
CA LYS A 194 -6.86 -7.91 -18.93
C LYS A 194 -6.50 -6.46 -18.60
N ALA A 195 -5.22 -6.19 -18.33
CA ALA A 195 -4.65 -4.86 -18.03
C ALA A 195 -5.41 -4.02 -16.97
N LYS A 196 -6.20 -4.65 -16.07
CA LYS A 196 -6.95 -3.95 -15.01
C LYS A 196 -6.12 -3.67 -13.76
N ASP A 197 -5.03 -4.40 -13.58
CA ASP A 197 -4.09 -4.27 -12.48
C ASP A 197 -2.65 -4.52 -12.92
N PHE A 198 -1.71 -4.03 -12.12
CA PHE A 198 -0.32 -4.46 -12.17
C PHE A 198 0.21 -4.71 -10.76
N ARG A 199 1.27 -5.52 -10.66
CA ARG A 199 2.01 -5.70 -9.43
C ARG A 199 3.14 -4.69 -9.37
N PHE A 200 3.02 -3.71 -8.48
CA PHE A 200 4.10 -2.80 -8.12
C PHE A 200 5.25 -3.60 -7.52
N ARG A 201 6.30 -3.80 -8.31
CA ARG A 201 7.51 -4.51 -7.94
C ARG A 201 8.45 -3.55 -7.21
N TYR A 202 8.47 -3.65 -5.89
CA TYR A 202 9.39 -2.89 -5.06
C TYR A 202 10.73 -3.62 -4.85
N TYR A 203 10.79 -4.94 -5.01
CA TYR A 203 12.06 -5.67 -5.04
C TYR A 203 12.58 -5.76 -6.48
N THR A 204 13.65 -5.03 -6.79
CA THR A 204 14.08 -4.81 -8.17
C THR A 204 14.77 -6.04 -8.77
N LYS A 205 14.77 -6.14 -10.11
CA LYS A 205 15.49 -7.21 -10.82
C LYS A 205 17.00 -7.22 -10.57
N LYS A 206 17.57 -6.08 -10.16
CA LYS A 206 19.00 -5.93 -9.84
C LYS A 206 19.33 -6.29 -8.39
N GLY A 207 18.35 -6.78 -7.63
CA GLY A 207 18.46 -6.98 -6.18
C GLY A 207 18.19 -5.70 -5.40
N GLY A 208 17.49 -5.84 -4.28
CA GLY A 208 17.23 -4.76 -3.34
C GLY A 208 15.95 -3.96 -3.57
N ILE A 209 15.60 -3.16 -2.56
CA ILE A 209 14.36 -2.39 -2.50
C ILE A 209 14.45 -1.10 -3.32
N LEU A 210 13.39 -0.81 -4.07
CA LEU A 210 13.21 0.40 -4.86
C LEU A 210 13.37 1.65 -3.98
N SER A 211 14.20 2.56 -4.45
CA SER A 211 14.46 3.84 -3.80
C SER A 211 13.75 4.99 -4.50
N PHE A 212 13.44 6.05 -3.76
CA PHE A 212 13.23 7.39 -4.31
C PHE A 212 14.49 7.82 -5.08
N LYS A 213 14.36 8.17 -6.36
CA LYS A 213 15.51 8.29 -7.28
C LYS A 213 16.15 9.67 -7.28
N LEU A 214 15.34 10.71 -7.06
CA LEU A 214 15.71 12.12 -7.07
C LEU A 214 15.94 12.69 -5.66
N ILE A 215 15.70 11.89 -4.61
CA ILE A 215 15.89 12.30 -3.22
C ILE A 215 17.31 11.97 -2.75
N PRO A 216 18.05 12.93 -2.13
CA PRO A 216 19.35 12.66 -1.52
C PRO A 216 19.29 11.48 -0.55
N GLY A 217 20.34 10.65 -0.55
CA GLY A 217 20.39 9.41 0.24
C GLY A 217 19.56 8.25 -0.32
N LYS A 218 18.75 8.48 -1.37
CA LYS A 218 17.94 7.46 -2.06
C LYS A 218 17.15 6.56 -1.08
N PRO A 219 16.33 7.16 -0.18
CA PRO A 219 15.52 6.41 0.78
C PRO A 219 14.61 5.40 0.07
N LYS A 220 14.17 4.37 0.78
CA LYS A 220 13.34 3.31 0.21
C LYS A 220 11.89 3.78 0.05
N ARG A 221 11.25 3.35 -1.05
CA ARG A 221 9.82 3.60 -1.31
C ARG A 221 8.91 2.65 -0.55
N VAL A 222 9.46 1.59 0.02
CA VAL A 222 8.72 0.58 0.77
C VAL A 222 9.48 0.25 2.04
N GLU A 223 8.78 0.28 3.16
CA GLU A 223 9.30 -0.05 4.49
C GLU A 223 8.29 -0.87 5.28
N ILE A 224 8.78 -1.66 6.23
CA ILE A 224 7.95 -2.34 7.23
C ILE A 224 7.79 -1.39 8.41
N ILE A 225 6.55 -0.98 8.66
CA ILE A 225 6.19 -0.09 9.78
C ILE A 225 6.30 -0.86 11.09
N THR A 226 5.70 -2.04 11.15
CA THR A 226 5.81 -2.95 12.29
C THR A 226 5.91 -4.39 11.82
N ALA A 227 6.60 -5.21 12.60
CA ALA A 227 6.80 -6.62 12.36
C ALA A 227 6.57 -7.44 13.62
N LEU A 228 5.91 -8.59 13.50
CA LEU A 228 5.76 -9.55 14.58
C LEU A 228 7.10 -10.21 14.89
N GLN A 229 7.52 -10.20 16.15
CA GLN A 229 8.74 -10.87 16.60
C GLN A 229 8.73 -12.36 16.26
N ASN A 230 9.92 -12.89 15.93
CA ASN A 230 10.15 -14.30 15.62
C ASN A 230 9.33 -14.88 14.45
N SER A 231 8.69 -14.04 13.62
CA SER A 231 7.94 -14.52 12.47
C SER A 231 8.84 -14.90 11.29
N ASP A 232 8.66 -16.10 10.74
CA ASP A 232 9.36 -16.52 9.52
C ASP A 232 8.95 -15.72 8.28
N CYS A 233 7.68 -15.30 8.20
CA CYS A 233 7.21 -14.36 7.19
C CYS A 233 8.02 -13.05 7.25
N VAL A 234 8.22 -12.50 8.45
CA VAL A 234 9.02 -11.29 8.65
C VAL A 234 10.48 -11.51 8.27
N LYS A 235 11.10 -12.63 8.68
CA LYS A 235 12.48 -12.98 8.27
C LYS A 235 12.61 -13.03 6.74
N SER A 236 11.60 -13.59 6.07
CA SER A 236 11.54 -13.67 4.60
C SER A 236 11.43 -12.29 3.92
N LEU A 237 10.75 -11.34 4.57
CA LEU A 237 10.65 -9.96 4.07
C LEU A 237 11.92 -9.15 4.36
N ALA A 238 12.48 -9.31 5.55
CA ALA A 238 13.73 -8.67 5.96
C ALA A 238 14.90 -9.08 5.05
N SER A 239 14.93 -10.34 4.59
CA SER A 239 15.96 -10.82 3.66
C SER A 239 15.94 -10.14 2.28
N LEU A 240 14.84 -9.46 1.92
CA LEU A 240 14.78 -8.60 0.73
C LEU A 240 15.48 -7.25 0.92
N GLY A 241 15.87 -6.92 2.15
CA GLY A 241 16.45 -5.63 2.53
C GLY A 241 15.41 -4.55 2.88
N LEU A 242 14.19 -4.96 3.29
CA LEU A 242 13.19 -4.03 3.83
C LEU A 242 13.62 -3.52 5.21
N LEU A 243 13.55 -2.21 5.41
CA LEU A 243 13.76 -1.60 6.72
C LEU A 243 12.57 -1.92 7.62
N ILE A 244 12.83 -2.44 8.82
CA ILE A 244 11.83 -2.66 9.87
C ILE A 244 11.96 -1.52 10.87
N ASN A 245 10.88 -0.77 11.07
CA ASN A 245 10.88 0.41 11.95
C ASN A 245 10.48 0.07 13.40
N HIS A 246 9.71 -1.00 13.61
CA HIS A 246 9.24 -1.42 14.93
C HIS A 246 9.00 -2.93 14.96
N TYR A 247 9.21 -3.54 16.13
CA TYR A 247 8.82 -4.93 16.41
C TYR A 247 7.77 -4.95 17.51
N HIS A 248 6.74 -5.76 17.32
CA HIS A 248 5.70 -6.05 18.32
C HIS A 248 5.64 -7.54 18.64
#